data_AF-A0A7X8EAX4-F1
#
_entry.id   AF-A0A7X8EAX4-F1
#
_cell.length_a   1.000
_cell.length_b   1.000
_cell.length_c   1.000
_cell.angle_alpha   90.00
_cell.angle_beta   90.00
_cell.angle_gamma   90.00
#
_symmetry.space_group_name_H-M   'P 1'
#
loop_
_entity.id
_entity.type
_entity.pdbx_description
1 polymer ?
#
loop_
_entity_poly.entity_id
_entity_poly.type
_entity_poly.pdbx_seq_one_letter_code
_entity_poly.pdbx_strand_id
1 'polypeptide(L)'
;MRRIYLILIAAAMLVFALTPAAAADEPNIRVGLAKNKSTVSFSIHKGSYEVVEGSSGLPIGFLKEGDTWTVIEEGVLLKLPEAEGGVDTSYMGPLMIQPMGKNSEGIFSCNNVKYRGSLTIYNTDNGLEIVNTLPIDEYLYGVVGKEMGHSAPIEALKAQSLI
;
A
#
# COMPACT_ATOMS: atom_id res chain seq x y z
N MET A 1 36.50 -32.89 34.40
CA MET A 1 36.43 -33.14 32.95
C MET A 1 35.00 -33.30 32.41
N ARG A 2 34.19 -34.31 32.81
CA ARG A 2 32.80 -34.53 32.28
C ARG A 2 31.79 -33.39 32.53
N ARG A 3 31.94 -32.60 33.60
CA ARG A 3 31.05 -31.47 33.93
C ARG A 3 31.26 -30.20 33.08
N ILE A 4 32.45 -30.03 32.49
CA ILE A 4 32.76 -28.88 31.60
C ILE A 4 32.11 -29.06 30.21
N TYR A 5 32.07 -30.30 29.70
CA TYR A 5 31.43 -30.62 28.42
C TYR A 5 29.90 -30.44 28.45
N LEU A 6 29.26 -30.71 29.60
CA LEU A 6 27.81 -30.51 29.75
C LEU A 6 27.39 -29.03 29.70
N ILE A 7 28.23 -28.11 30.21
CA ILE A 7 27.95 -26.67 30.16
C ILE A 7 28.22 -26.11 28.75
N LEU A 8 29.24 -26.61 28.06
CA LEU A 8 29.53 -26.25 26.66
C LEU A 8 28.45 -26.73 25.67
N ILE A 9 27.84 -27.89 25.91
CA ILE A 9 26.74 -28.41 25.08
C ILE A 9 25.45 -27.62 25.35
N ALA A 10 25.18 -27.25 26.61
CA ALA A 10 24.02 -26.41 26.95
C ALA A 10 24.12 -24.99 26.37
N ALA A 11 25.32 -24.40 26.34
CA ALA A 11 25.56 -23.11 25.70
C ALA A 11 25.44 -23.19 24.17
N ALA A 12 25.86 -24.29 23.54
CA ALA A 12 25.69 -24.51 22.11
C ALA A 12 24.22 -24.74 21.69
N MET A 13 23.40 -25.36 22.55
CA MET A 13 21.95 -25.48 22.31
C MET A 13 21.18 -24.17 22.48
N LEU A 14 21.69 -23.22 23.29
CA LEU A 14 21.04 -21.93 23.50
C LEU A 14 21.28 -20.94 22.35
N VAL A 15 22.36 -21.10 21.58
CA VAL A 15 22.70 -20.23 20.44
C VAL A 15 21.91 -20.59 19.17
N PHE A 16 21.38 -21.82 19.08
CA PHE A 16 20.61 -22.26 17.91
C PHE A 16 19.13 -21.83 17.91
N ALA A 17 18.66 -21.17 18.99
CA ALA A 17 17.25 -20.79 19.16
C ALA A 17 16.91 -19.33 18.76
N LEU A 18 17.88 -18.54 18.28
CA LEU A 18 17.65 -17.18 17.78
C LEU A 18 17.98 -17.09 16.28
N THR A 19 17.29 -17.87 15.45
CA THR A 19 17.10 -17.42 14.07
C THR A 19 16.00 -16.36 14.11
N PRO A 20 16.27 -15.07 13.76
CA PRO A 20 15.17 -14.15 13.53
C PRO A 20 14.30 -14.77 12.44
N ALA A 21 13.02 -14.98 12.75
CA ALA A 21 12.04 -15.31 11.74
C ALA A 21 12.06 -14.14 10.74
N ALA A 22 12.66 -14.37 9.57
CA ALA A 22 12.47 -13.47 8.45
C ALA A 22 10.97 -13.47 8.19
N ALA A 23 10.31 -12.34 8.48
CA ALA A 23 8.92 -12.15 8.12
C ALA A 23 8.85 -12.42 6.61
N ALA A 24 8.13 -13.48 6.23
CA ALA A 24 7.86 -13.72 4.82
C ALA A 24 7.15 -12.47 4.30
N ASP A 25 7.62 -11.92 3.18
CA ASP A 25 7.01 -10.76 2.56
C ASP A 25 5.56 -11.13 2.23
N GLU A 26 4.60 -10.50 2.93
CA GLU A 26 3.18 -10.81 2.78
C GLU A 26 2.78 -10.51 1.32
N PRO A 27 2.06 -11.43 0.65
CA PRO A 27 1.75 -11.23 -0.76
C PRO A 27 0.82 -10.02 -0.93
N ASN A 28 1.23 -9.09 -1.79
CA ASN A 28 0.44 -7.91 -2.13
C ASN A 28 -0.56 -8.22 -3.25
N ILE A 29 -1.75 -7.65 -3.13
CA ILE A 29 -2.81 -7.68 -4.16
C ILE A 29 -2.88 -6.32 -4.84
N ARG A 30 -3.15 -6.34 -6.15
CA ARG A 30 -3.35 -5.15 -6.97
C ARG A 30 -4.79 -5.12 -7.49
N VAL A 31 -5.51 -4.05 -7.19
CA VAL A 31 -6.92 -3.86 -7.55
C VAL A 31 -7.04 -2.62 -8.43
N GLY A 32 -7.59 -2.77 -9.63
CA GLY A 32 -7.92 -1.64 -10.49
C GLY A 32 -9.13 -0.89 -9.94
N LEU A 33 -8.96 0.37 -9.55
CA LEU A 33 -10.03 1.23 -9.04
C LEU A 33 -10.76 1.97 -10.16
N ALA A 34 -10.03 2.40 -11.18
CA ALA A 34 -10.58 3.09 -12.34
C ALA A 34 -9.63 2.98 -13.54
N LYS A 35 -10.20 3.06 -14.75
CA LYS A 35 -9.49 3.05 -16.03
C LYS A 35 -10.05 4.14 -16.95
N ASN A 36 -9.26 4.55 -17.93
CA ASN A 36 -9.62 5.50 -18.98
C ASN A 36 -10.20 6.81 -18.42
N LYS A 37 -9.56 7.36 -17.39
CA LYS A 37 -9.92 8.65 -16.79
C LYS A 37 -8.93 9.71 -17.24
N SER A 38 -9.37 10.93 -17.50
CA SER A 38 -8.44 12.04 -17.79
C SER A 38 -7.99 12.79 -16.53
N THR A 39 -8.68 12.56 -15.41
CA THR A 39 -8.33 13.14 -14.11
C THR A 39 -8.73 12.21 -12.97
N VAL A 40 -7.95 12.23 -11.90
CA VAL A 40 -8.26 11.55 -10.64
C VAL A 40 -7.90 12.45 -9.47
N SER A 41 -8.79 12.53 -8.48
CA SER A 41 -8.51 13.16 -7.19
C SER A 41 -8.46 12.10 -6.08
N PHE A 42 -7.59 12.34 -5.13
CA PHE A 42 -7.47 11.51 -3.94
C PHE A 42 -7.12 12.38 -2.72
N SER A 43 -7.52 11.93 -1.54
CA SER A 43 -7.25 12.63 -0.28
C SER A 43 -6.80 11.69 0.81
N ILE A 44 -6.03 12.20 1.76
CA ILE A 44 -5.57 11.41 2.90
C ILE A 44 -6.50 11.64 4.09
N HIS A 45 -7.09 10.56 4.61
CA HIS A 45 -7.96 10.59 5.79
C HIS A 45 -7.27 10.19 7.08
N LYS A 46 -6.22 9.37 7.00
CA LYS A 46 -5.47 8.93 8.17
C LYS A 46 -4.05 8.56 7.75
N GLY A 47 -3.08 8.94 8.57
CA GLY A 47 -1.68 8.62 8.36
C GLY A 47 -0.96 9.63 7.47
N SER A 48 0.28 9.30 7.13
CA SER A 48 1.12 10.10 6.25
C SER A 48 1.55 9.25 5.06
N TYR A 49 1.59 9.87 3.90
CA TYR A 49 1.94 9.23 2.64
C TYR A 49 3.08 9.98 1.99
N GLU A 50 3.95 9.25 1.31
CA GLU A 50 4.96 9.78 0.42
C GLU A 50 4.50 9.57 -1.02
N VAL A 51 4.69 10.59 -1.85
CA VAL A 51 4.46 10.52 -3.29
C VAL A 51 5.81 10.42 -3.97
N VAL A 52 5.98 9.38 -4.79
CA VAL A 52 7.23 9.06 -5.47
C VAL A 52 6.94 8.89 -6.96
N GLU A 53 7.85 9.36 -7.82
CA GLU A 53 7.82 8.99 -9.23
C GLU A 53 8.33 7.54 -9.37
N GLY A 54 7.46 6.61 -9.77
CA GLY A 54 7.76 5.18 -9.79
C GLY A 54 8.80 4.74 -10.82
N SER A 55 9.23 5.61 -11.75
CA SER A 55 10.32 5.31 -12.69
C SER A 55 11.69 5.68 -12.15
N SER A 56 11.86 6.87 -11.57
CA SER A 56 13.14 7.30 -10.98
C SER A 56 13.29 6.96 -9.50
N GLY A 57 12.19 6.68 -8.79
CA GLY A 57 12.19 6.58 -7.34
C GLY A 57 12.34 7.94 -6.64
N LEU A 58 12.21 9.06 -7.35
CA LEU A 58 12.36 10.39 -6.79
C LEU A 58 11.16 10.72 -5.89
N PRO A 59 11.37 11.09 -4.62
CA PRO A 59 10.30 11.59 -3.77
C PRO A 59 9.87 12.96 -4.28
N ILE A 60 8.58 13.07 -4.61
CA ILE A 60 7.93 14.28 -5.10
C ILE A 60 7.46 15.14 -3.93
N GLY A 61 6.92 14.50 -2.89
CA GLY A 61 6.39 15.20 -1.73
C GLY A 61 5.75 14.28 -0.70
N PHE A 62 5.23 14.90 0.35
CA PHE A 62 4.59 14.20 1.45
C PHE A 62 3.17 14.73 1.65
N LEU A 63 2.25 13.82 1.91
CA LEU A 63 0.84 14.10 2.17
C LEU A 63 0.51 13.71 3.61
N LYS A 64 -0.23 14.59 4.28
CA LYS A 64 -0.75 14.42 5.63
C LYS A 64 -2.27 14.35 5.60
N GLU A 65 -2.85 14.00 6.75
CA GLU A 65 -4.29 13.96 6.92
C GLU A 65 -4.96 15.30 6.57
N GLY A 66 -5.98 15.24 5.72
CA GLY A 66 -6.68 16.40 5.17
C GLY A 66 -6.20 16.84 3.79
N ASP A 67 -4.98 16.45 3.38
CA ASP A 67 -4.43 16.85 2.10
C ASP A 67 -5.18 16.17 0.94
N THR A 68 -5.42 16.93 -0.12
CA THR A 68 -6.11 16.47 -1.33
C THR A 68 -5.30 16.87 -2.55
N TRP A 69 -4.94 15.88 -3.37
CA TRP A 69 -4.22 16.08 -4.62
C TRP A 69 -5.07 15.62 -5.80
N THR A 70 -4.86 16.28 -6.94
CA THR A 70 -5.48 15.92 -8.21
C THR A 70 -4.38 15.60 -9.21
N VAL A 71 -4.58 14.59 -10.03
CA VAL A 71 -3.67 14.23 -11.12
C VAL A 71 -4.45 14.35 -12.43
N ILE A 72 -3.82 14.94 -13.43
CA ILE A 72 -4.39 15.18 -14.75
C ILE A 72 -3.49 14.51 -15.79
N GLU A 73 -4.12 13.88 -16.77
CA GLU A 73 -3.45 13.38 -17.97
C GLU A 73 -3.10 14.54 -18.90
N GLU A 74 -1.83 14.70 -19.26
CA GLU A 74 -1.35 15.68 -20.23
C GLU A 74 -0.50 14.98 -21.30
N GLY A 75 -1.17 14.38 -22.28
CA GLY A 75 -0.53 13.56 -23.30
C GLY A 75 0.18 12.36 -22.68
N VAL A 76 1.51 12.28 -22.83
CA VAL A 76 2.32 11.20 -22.24
C VAL A 76 2.71 11.47 -20.78
N LEU A 77 2.40 12.65 -20.23
CA LEU A 77 2.80 13.08 -18.90
C LEU A 77 1.65 13.04 -17.90
N LEU A 78 1.99 12.74 -16.64
CA LEU A 78 1.12 12.96 -15.49
C LEU A 78 1.40 14.33 -14.91
N LYS A 79 0.38 15.18 -14.91
CA LYS A 79 0.46 16.53 -14.37
C LYS A 79 -0.12 16.59 -12.97
N LEU A 80 0.65 17.14 -12.04
CA LEU A 80 0.22 17.51 -10.69
C LEU A 80 0.06 19.05 -10.67
N PRO A 81 -1.19 19.57 -10.74
CA PRO A 81 -1.45 20.99 -10.58
C PRO A 81 -1.25 21.41 -9.12
N GLU A 82 -0.45 22.45 -8.91
CA GLU A 82 -0.23 23.01 -7.58
C GLU A 82 -1.47 23.83 -7.14
N ALA A 83 -1.82 23.77 -5.85
CA ALA A 83 -3.01 24.44 -5.34
C ALA A 83 -2.92 25.97 -5.31
N GLU A 84 -1.74 26.59 -5.20
CA GLU A 84 -1.58 28.05 -5.16
C GLU A 84 -0.21 28.53 -5.70
N GLY A 85 -0.19 29.09 -6.91
CA GLY A 85 0.94 29.91 -7.40
C GLY A 85 2.26 29.19 -7.68
N GLY A 86 2.30 27.86 -7.56
CA GLY A 86 3.46 27.04 -7.91
C GLY A 86 3.54 26.70 -9.40
N VAL A 87 4.59 25.97 -9.74
CA VAL A 87 4.83 25.47 -11.11
C VAL A 87 4.18 24.10 -11.21
N ASP A 88 3.23 23.96 -12.14
CA ASP A 88 2.69 22.65 -12.50
C ASP A 88 3.84 21.69 -12.80
N THR A 89 3.87 20.54 -12.11
CA THR A 89 4.96 19.58 -12.28
C THR A 89 4.45 18.37 -13.06
N SER A 90 5.18 18.00 -14.11
CA SER A 90 4.81 16.91 -15.01
C SER A 90 5.82 15.77 -14.93
N TYR A 91 5.30 14.54 -14.88
CA TYR A 91 6.08 13.32 -14.68
C TYR A 91 5.85 12.33 -15.82
N MET A 92 6.91 11.66 -16.28
CA MET A 92 6.80 10.61 -17.31
C MET A 92 6.47 9.26 -16.70
N GLY A 93 6.92 9.01 -15.47
CA GLY A 93 6.68 7.76 -14.75
C GLY A 93 5.33 7.73 -14.02
N PRO A 94 4.89 6.55 -13.56
CA PRO A 94 3.69 6.44 -12.74
C PRO A 94 3.90 7.15 -11.41
N LEU A 95 2.84 7.73 -10.86
CA LEU A 95 2.88 8.32 -9.52
C LEU A 95 2.50 7.26 -8.49
N MET A 96 3.39 7.00 -7.54
CA MET A 96 3.20 6.05 -6.47
C MET A 96 2.98 6.81 -5.16
N ILE A 97 1.83 6.60 -4.55
CA ILE A 97 1.45 7.17 -3.26
C ILE A 97 1.49 6.03 -2.24
N GLN A 98 2.52 6.03 -1.40
CA GLN A 98 2.81 4.94 -0.48
C GLN A 98 2.74 5.43 0.96
N PRO A 99 2.17 4.64 1.89
CA PRO A 99 2.08 5.08 3.25
C PRO A 99 3.46 5.04 3.92
N MET A 100 3.73 6.01 4.77
CA MET A 100 5.00 6.10 5.49
C MET A 100 4.96 5.19 6.72
N GLY A 101 5.61 4.04 6.61
CA GLY A 101 5.79 3.07 7.70
C GLY A 101 5.21 1.68 7.39
N LYS A 102 5.85 0.62 7.91
CA LYS A 102 5.50 -0.77 7.57
C LYS A 102 4.12 -1.24 8.06
N ASN A 103 3.57 -0.63 9.11
CA ASN A 103 2.28 -0.97 9.72
C ASN A 103 1.34 0.25 9.81
N SER A 104 1.48 1.18 8.87
CA SER A 104 0.64 2.37 8.85
C SER A 104 -0.81 1.98 8.61
N GLU A 105 -1.70 2.29 9.56
CA GLU A 105 -3.16 2.27 9.37
C GLU A 105 -3.61 3.41 8.42
N GLY A 106 -2.84 3.64 7.36
CA GLY A 106 -3.07 4.67 6.38
C GLY A 106 -4.42 4.45 5.72
N ILE A 107 -5.21 5.52 5.65
CA ILE A 107 -6.47 5.52 4.91
C ILE A 107 -6.43 6.69 3.97
N PHE A 108 -6.51 6.41 2.68
CA PHE A 108 -6.75 7.41 1.64
C PHE A 108 -8.15 7.24 1.07
N SER A 109 -8.68 8.27 0.42
CA SER A 109 -9.86 8.14 -0.42
C SER A 109 -9.53 8.44 -1.87
N CYS A 110 -10.18 7.70 -2.76
CA CYS A 110 -10.17 7.95 -4.20
C CYS A 110 -11.60 7.79 -4.70
N ASN A 111 -12.10 8.74 -5.49
CA ASN A 111 -13.50 8.77 -5.95
C ASN A 111 -14.53 8.58 -4.80
N ASN A 112 -14.34 9.30 -3.69
CA ASN A 112 -15.19 9.22 -2.48
C ASN A 112 -15.25 7.87 -1.75
N VAL A 113 -14.43 6.89 -2.14
CA VAL A 113 -14.32 5.59 -1.45
C VAL A 113 -13.00 5.53 -0.69
N LYS A 114 -13.02 5.00 0.53
CA LYS A 114 -11.85 4.85 1.40
C LYS A 114 -11.13 3.53 1.14
N TYR A 115 -9.81 3.58 1.06
CA TYR A 115 -8.92 2.46 0.77
C TYR A 115 -7.73 2.45 1.73
N ARG A 116 -7.07 1.29 1.82
CA ARG A 116 -5.82 1.06 2.54
C ARG A 116 -4.68 0.77 1.57
N GLY A 117 -3.46 0.68 2.09
CA GLY A 117 -2.28 0.39 1.30
C GLY A 117 -1.85 1.60 0.45
N SER A 118 -1.36 1.33 -0.74
CA SER A 118 -0.80 2.32 -1.66
C SER A 118 -1.70 2.55 -2.88
N LEU A 119 -1.57 3.71 -3.49
CA LEU A 119 -2.22 4.08 -4.74
C LEU A 119 -1.15 4.27 -5.81
N THR A 120 -1.35 3.74 -7.00
CA THR A 120 -0.50 4.00 -8.15
C THR A 120 -1.35 4.50 -9.30
N ILE A 121 -0.92 5.60 -9.90
CA ILE A 121 -1.58 6.23 -11.04
C ILE A 121 -0.65 6.07 -12.24
N TYR A 122 -1.11 5.34 -13.23
CA TYR A 122 -0.42 5.14 -14.51
C TYR A 122 -1.04 6.06 -15.55
N ASN A 123 -0.18 6.66 -16.38
CA ASN A 123 -0.62 7.19 -17.67
C ASN A 123 -0.53 6.06 -18.70
N THR A 124 -1.59 5.86 -19.48
CA THR A 124 -1.66 4.85 -20.54
C THR A 124 -2.18 5.48 -21.81
N ASP A 125 -2.08 4.80 -22.95
CA ASP A 125 -2.58 5.30 -24.24
C ASP A 125 -4.10 5.60 -24.24
N ASN A 126 -4.84 5.01 -23.30
CA ASN A 126 -6.29 5.19 -23.17
C ASN A 126 -6.69 6.11 -21.98
N GLY A 127 -5.69 6.74 -21.35
CA GLY A 127 -5.83 7.63 -20.20
C GLY A 127 -5.36 7.01 -18.88
N LEU A 128 -5.75 7.62 -17.77
CA LEU A 128 -5.29 7.22 -16.44
C LEU A 128 -5.86 5.86 -16.02
N GLU A 129 -4.97 5.01 -15.50
CA GLU A 129 -5.30 3.77 -14.80
C GLU A 129 -4.88 3.89 -13.32
N ILE A 130 -5.82 3.63 -12.43
CA ILE A 130 -5.65 3.82 -11.00
C ILE A 130 -5.69 2.47 -10.32
N VAL A 131 -4.60 2.11 -9.65
CA VAL A 131 -4.39 0.80 -9.04
C VAL A 131 -4.13 0.98 -7.56
N ASN A 132 -4.90 0.30 -6.73
CA ASN A 132 -4.63 0.17 -5.31
C ASN A 132 -3.81 -1.10 -5.05
N THR A 133 -2.72 -0.99 -4.29
CA THR A 133 -1.87 -2.12 -3.91
C THR A 133 -1.80 -2.23 -2.39
N LEU A 134 -2.17 -3.37 -1.84
CA LEU A 134 -2.26 -3.61 -0.39
C LEU A 134 -1.98 -5.09 -0.05
N PRO A 135 -1.57 -5.40 1.20
CA PRO A 135 -1.39 -6.78 1.64
C PRO A 135 -2.70 -7.58 1.51
N ILE A 136 -2.61 -8.87 1.17
CA ILE A 136 -3.77 -9.74 1.01
C ILE A 136 -4.68 -9.74 2.25
N ASP A 137 -4.10 -9.72 3.45
CA ASP A 137 -4.86 -9.78 4.70
C ASP A 137 -5.73 -8.53 4.88
N GLU A 138 -5.20 -7.35 4.54
CA GLU A 138 -5.97 -6.11 4.57
C GLU A 138 -7.08 -6.09 3.51
N TYR A 139 -6.84 -6.68 2.34
CA TYR A 139 -7.84 -6.82 1.29
C TYR A 139 -9.00 -7.73 1.74
N LEU A 140 -8.70 -8.86 2.38
CA LEU A 140 -9.70 -9.80 2.86
C LEU A 140 -10.64 -9.17 3.90
N TYR A 141 -10.16 -8.27 4.77
CA TYR A 141 -11.04 -7.54 5.68
C TYR A 141 -12.12 -6.72 4.96
N GLY A 142 -11.78 -6.13 3.81
CA GLY A 142 -12.69 -5.30 3.02
C GLY A 142 -13.69 -6.10 2.17
N VAL A 143 -13.25 -7.23 1.60
CA VAL A 143 -14.09 -8.09 0.77
C VAL A 143 -15.00 -8.97 1.63
N VAL A 144 -14.44 -9.65 2.61
CA VAL A 144 -15.18 -10.60 3.43
C VAL A 144 -16.16 -9.89 4.35
N GLY A 145 -15.80 -8.70 4.84
CA GLY A 145 -16.71 -7.85 5.62
C GLY A 145 -17.94 -7.34 4.85
N LYS A 146 -17.86 -7.22 3.52
CA LYS A 146 -18.99 -6.78 2.68
C LYS A 146 -19.95 -7.92 2.31
N GLU A 147 -19.45 -9.14 2.12
CA GLU A 147 -20.26 -10.29 1.68
C GLU A 147 -21.00 -11.00 2.83
N MET A 148 -20.45 -11.03 4.05
CA MET A 148 -21.01 -11.83 5.15
C MET A 148 -21.93 -11.04 6.10
N GLY A 149 -21.93 -9.71 6.04
CA GLY A 149 -22.46 -8.89 7.14
C GLY A 149 -21.65 -9.08 8.43
N HIS A 150 -21.74 -8.13 9.36
CA HIS A 150 -20.88 -8.03 10.56
C HIS A 150 -21.07 -9.16 11.61
N SER A 151 -21.73 -10.28 11.26
CA SER A 151 -22.24 -11.27 12.21
C SER A 151 -21.98 -12.74 11.81
N ALA A 152 -21.01 -13.01 10.93
CA ALA A 152 -20.71 -14.39 10.61
C ALA A 152 -19.82 -15.06 11.68
N PRO A 153 -20.12 -16.32 12.09
CA PRO A 153 -19.28 -17.05 13.03
C PRO A 153 -17.88 -17.32 12.46
N ILE A 154 -16.87 -17.29 13.33
CA ILE A 154 -15.43 -17.45 13.01
C ILE A 154 -15.12 -18.71 12.18
N GLU A 155 -15.99 -19.71 12.22
CA GLU A 155 -15.86 -20.99 11.53
C GLU A 155 -16.18 -20.88 10.02
N ALA A 156 -17.03 -19.96 9.61
CA ALA A 156 -17.36 -19.74 8.19
C ALA A 156 -16.24 -19.00 7.43
N LEU A 157 -15.47 -18.16 8.13
CA LEU A 157 -14.32 -17.43 7.57
C LEU A 157 -13.17 -18.35 7.17
N LYS A 158 -13.03 -19.53 7.80
CA LYS A 158 -11.97 -20.48 7.48
C LYS A 158 -12.26 -21.37 6.26
N ALA A 159 -13.53 -21.55 5.91
CA ALA A 159 -13.93 -22.40 4.79
C ALA A 159 -13.71 -21.71 3.43
N GLN A 160 -13.80 -20.38 3.38
CA GLN A 160 -13.71 -19.60 2.14
C GLN A 160 -12.26 -19.40 1.65
N SER A 161 -11.26 -19.63 2.51
CA SER A 161 -9.83 -19.48 2.18
C SER A 161 -9.19 -20.76 1.63
N LEU A 162 -9.99 -21.81 1.38
CA LEU A 162 -9.56 -23.08 0.80
C LEU A 162 -10.32 -23.32 -0.52
N ILE A 163 -9.96 -22.59 -1.56
CA ILE A 163 -10.27 -22.92 -2.96
C ILE A 163 -9.20 -22.36 -3.88
#